data_AF-A0A399X4F5-F1
#
_entry.id   AF-A0A399X4F5-F1
#
_cell.length_a   1.000
_cell.length_b   1.000
_cell.length_c   1.000
_cell.angle_alpha   90.00
_cell.angle_beta   90.00
_cell.angle_gamma   90.00
#
_symmetry.space_group_name_H-M   'P 1'
#
loop_
_entity.id
_entity.type
_entity.pdbx_description
1 polymer ?
#
loop_
_entity_poly.entity_id
_entity_poly.type
_entity_poly.pdbx_seq_one_letter_code
_entity_poly.pdbx_strand_id
1 'polypeptide(L)'
;MKRLLVTMVISLICLSTVRYAHAQQEQKFPLSNAPGNLSISETRKSEGAQQHISSYAFEYAAPFLCGIQTDQGNTRLARGCYLTSITIRNPNDTEVKYSKNLVLTYPSGEQTMGKGMPLGEDVLKAGDARDITGEEIQQGLFPNGFPASYLKGLFVIRSMESLDVSALYETATISAENKIEALLGIEVKAIHERKIRQQNLPDLIIRDYDVSQLDVNCYDWSETCVTKVTFTIENTGTKDAGSFLVRVVFDPIQSVVVNLGVVGLDAGMSQVFTVKTPPGGNCFDPDCTVCVLIDSENRIAELDEDNNYRCINKLEK
;
A
#
# COMPACT_ATOMS: atom_id res chain seq x y z
N MET A 1 57.47 -43.74 29.44
CA MET A 1 56.75 -43.95 30.71
C MET A 1 55.59 -42.98 30.77
N LYS A 2 54.38 -43.51 30.98
CA LYS A 2 53.08 -42.81 31.00
C LYS A 2 52.97 -41.81 32.16
N ARG A 3 52.27 -40.68 31.96
CA ARG A 3 51.08 -40.17 32.72
C ARG A 3 50.73 -38.74 32.26
N LEU A 4 49.54 -38.54 31.68
CA LEU A 4 48.39 -37.74 32.20
C LEU A 4 48.71 -36.23 32.37
N LEU A 5 47.94 -35.24 31.88
CA LEU A 5 46.48 -35.06 31.96
C LEU A 5 46.03 -33.88 31.06
N VAL A 6 44.77 -33.92 30.62
CA VAL A 6 44.04 -33.00 29.73
C VAL A 6 43.56 -31.72 30.45
N THR A 7 43.73 -30.52 29.88
CA THR A 7 42.82 -29.37 30.14
C THR A 7 42.89 -28.21 29.12
N MET A 8 41.73 -27.92 28.53
CA MET A 8 41.14 -26.64 28.10
C MET A 8 41.95 -25.55 27.37
N VAL A 9 41.56 -25.39 26.11
CA VAL A 9 41.58 -24.17 25.28
C VAL A 9 40.52 -23.18 25.78
N ILE A 10 40.72 -21.88 25.47
CA ILE A 10 39.82 -20.70 25.59
C ILE A 10 40.27 -19.70 26.67
N SER A 11 41.16 -18.78 26.30
CA SER A 11 41.12 -17.39 26.77
C SER A 11 42.05 -16.50 25.94
N LEU A 12 41.52 -15.90 24.88
CA LEU A 12 42.09 -14.69 24.29
C LEU A 12 41.01 -14.01 23.44
N ILE A 13 40.38 -12.96 23.99
CA ILE A 13 40.13 -11.67 23.35
C ILE A 13 39.69 -10.74 24.48
N CYS A 14 40.63 -9.88 24.83
CA CYS A 14 40.45 -8.72 25.67
C CYS A 14 40.36 -7.50 24.73
N LEU A 15 39.68 -6.46 25.20
CA LEU A 15 39.71 -5.05 24.74
C LEU A 15 38.74 -4.62 23.61
N SER A 16 37.57 -4.16 24.03
CA SER A 16 37.16 -2.78 23.76
C SER A 16 36.01 -2.37 24.69
N THR A 17 36.39 -1.77 25.82
CA THR A 17 35.48 -1.13 26.78
C THR A 17 35.03 0.23 26.22
N VAL A 18 33.74 0.40 25.92
CA VAL A 18 33.13 1.73 25.70
C VAL A 18 32.54 2.23 27.01
N ARG A 19 33.07 3.35 27.50
CA ARG A 19 32.57 4.07 28.68
C ARG A 19 31.35 4.91 28.28
N TYR A 20 30.19 4.66 28.86
CA TYR A 20 29.05 5.58 28.82
C TYR A 20 29.19 6.62 29.93
N ALA A 21 29.23 7.90 29.56
CA ALA A 21 29.15 9.02 30.49
C ALA A 21 27.74 9.63 30.42
N HIS A 22 27.08 9.69 31.57
CA HIS A 22 25.83 10.41 31.78
C HIS A 22 26.07 11.92 31.77
N ALA A 23 25.25 12.67 31.04
CA ALA A 23 25.05 14.10 31.28
C ALA A 23 23.56 14.43 31.08
N GLN A 24 22.85 14.65 32.19
CA GLN A 24 21.56 15.33 32.19
C GLN A 24 21.80 16.83 32.03
N GLN A 25 21.10 17.48 31.11
CA GLN A 25 20.89 18.92 31.19
C GLN A 25 19.49 19.28 30.67
N GLU A 26 18.63 19.69 31.59
CA GLU A 26 17.34 20.31 31.29
C GLU A 26 17.56 21.64 30.56
N GLN A 27 16.98 21.81 29.36
CA GLN A 27 16.87 23.11 28.70
C GLN A 27 15.45 23.64 28.85
N LYS A 28 15.31 24.63 29.75
CA LYS A 28 14.15 25.53 29.83
C LYS A 28 14.10 26.42 28.59
N PHE A 29 13.01 26.35 27.84
CA PHE A 29 12.65 27.33 26.81
C PHE A 29 12.11 28.61 27.46
N PRO A 30 12.60 29.81 27.11
CA PRO A 30 11.97 31.05 27.55
C PRO A 30 10.76 31.39 26.67
N LEU A 31 9.61 31.63 27.29
CA LEU A 31 8.47 32.32 26.69
C LEU A 31 8.86 33.78 26.40
N SER A 32 8.68 34.22 25.15
CA SER A 32 8.71 35.63 24.77
C SER A 32 7.32 36.06 24.31
N ASN A 33 6.69 36.91 25.10
CA ASN A 33 5.49 37.66 24.75
C ASN A 33 5.89 38.92 23.97
N ALA A 34 5.29 39.14 22.80
CA ALA A 34 5.14 40.48 22.22
C ALA A 34 3.88 40.54 21.34
N PRO A 35 2.99 41.53 21.54
CA PRO A 35 1.82 41.74 20.69
C PRO A 35 2.17 42.69 19.53
N GLY A 36 1.75 42.37 18.32
CA GLY A 36 2.01 43.21 17.14
C GLY A 36 1.04 42.92 16.00
N ASN A 37 0.16 43.88 15.75
CA ASN A 37 -0.84 44.00 14.68
C ASN A 37 -0.55 43.24 13.38
N LEU A 38 -1.50 42.39 12.96
CA LEU A 38 -1.60 41.88 11.59
C LEU A 38 -2.61 42.71 10.80
N SER A 39 -2.09 43.62 9.98
CA SER A 39 -2.80 44.24 8.86
C SER A 39 -2.88 43.25 7.70
N ILE A 40 -4.08 43.11 7.14
CA ILE A 40 -4.38 42.34 5.93
C ILE A 40 -3.71 43.00 4.73
N SER A 41 -2.96 42.23 3.92
CA SER A 41 -2.70 42.53 2.51
C SER A 41 -2.34 41.27 1.72
N GLU A 42 -3.30 40.89 0.88
CA GLU A 42 -3.18 40.45 -0.52
C GLU A 42 -2.18 39.36 -0.97
N THR A 43 -2.79 38.30 -1.50
CA THR A 43 -2.45 37.59 -2.73
C THR A 43 -1.13 36.79 -2.75
N ARG A 44 -1.17 35.57 -2.20
CA ARG A 44 -0.29 34.48 -2.64
C ARG A 44 -0.97 33.64 -3.71
N LYS A 45 -0.48 33.79 -4.94
CA LYS A 45 -0.51 32.77 -6.00
C LYS A 45 -0.10 31.43 -5.36
N SER A 46 -0.98 30.42 -5.41
CA SER A 46 -0.58 29.07 -5.00
C SER A 46 0.38 28.53 -6.05
N GLU A 47 1.66 28.43 -5.69
CA GLU A 47 2.58 27.55 -6.40
C GLU A 47 2.03 26.14 -6.28
N GLY A 48 1.78 25.51 -7.44
CA GLY A 48 1.24 24.17 -7.53
C GLY A 48 2.12 23.21 -6.75
N ALA A 49 1.52 22.53 -5.78
CA ALA A 49 2.10 21.32 -5.22
C ALA A 49 2.23 20.31 -6.37
N GLN A 50 3.42 20.18 -6.93
CA GLN A 50 3.77 19.03 -7.76
C GLN A 50 3.55 17.80 -6.89
N GLN A 51 2.44 17.11 -7.12
CA GLN A 51 2.20 15.78 -6.59
C GLN A 51 3.31 14.88 -7.16
N HIS A 52 4.33 14.62 -6.34
CA HIS A 52 5.38 13.67 -6.67
C HIS A 52 4.75 12.27 -6.69
N ILE A 53 4.31 11.83 -7.86
CA ILE A 53 3.79 10.47 -8.05
C ILE A 53 4.96 9.53 -7.71
N SER A 54 4.83 8.85 -6.56
CA SER A 54 5.81 7.86 -6.11
C SER A 54 5.88 6.75 -7.15
N SER A 55 7.04 6.54 -7.77
CA SER A 55 7.28 5.46 -8.73
C SER A 55 7.27 4.06 -8.10
N TYR A 56 7.28 3.97 -6.77
CA TYR A 56 7.26 2.72 -6.03
C TYR A 56 5.93 1.98 -6.15
N ALA A 57 5.99 0.69 -6.48
CA ALA A 57 4.83 -0.18 -6.64
C ALA A 57 4.52 -1.02 -5.40
N PHE A 58 5.52 -1.28 -4.56
CA PHE A 58 5.42 -2.16 -3.41
C PHE A 58 5.93 -1.47 -2.13
N GLU A 59 5.35 -1.82 -0.99
CA GLU A 59 5.77 -1.41 0.34
C GLU A 59 5.85 -2.60 1.29
N TYR A 60 6.89 -2.64 2.11
CA TYR A 60 7.12 -3.63 3.15
C TYR A 60 7.23 -2.88 4.47
N ALA A 61 6.55 -3.37 5.51
CA ALA A 61 6.61 -2.78 6.84
C ALA A 61 7.05 -3.83 7.86
N ALA A 62 8.33 -3.80 8.23
CA ALA A 62 8.89 -4.69 9.23
C ALA A 62 8.82 -4.02 10.61
N PRO A 63 8.29 -4.67 11.66
CA PRO A 63 8.56 -4.29 13.04
C PRO A 63 10.05 -4.07 13.25
N PHE A 64 10.41 -3.00 13.96
CA PHE A 64 11.80 -2.69 14.27
C PHE A 64 11.96 -2.42 15.75
N LEU A 65 12.85 -3.17 16.38
CA LEU A 65 13.17 -3.02 17.80
C LEU A 65 14.67 -3.24 18.00
N CYS A 66 15.36 -2.23 18.50
CA CYS A 66 16.80 -2.30 18.70
C CYS A 66 17.22 -1.56 19.97
N GLY A 67 18.01 -2.21 20.83
CA GLY A 67 18.62 -1.62 22.01
C GLY A 67 18.37 -2.42 23.29
N ILE A 68 18.57 -1.79 24.43
CA ILE A 68 18.50 -2.43 25.75
C ILE A 68 17.39 -1.77 26.56
N GLN A 69 16.42 -2.57 27.01
CA GLN A 69 15.44 -2.15 28.01
C GLN A 69 15.94 -2.55 29.39
N THR A 70 16.29 -1.57 30.21
CA THR A 70 16.83 -1.77 31.57
C THR A 70 15.79 -1.54 32.66
N ASP A 71 14.72 -0.78 32.37
CA ASP A 71 13.73 -0.36 33.34
C ASP A 71 12.70 -1.47 33.62
N GLN A 72 12.67 -1.95 34.87
CA GLN A 72 11.72 -2.97 35.34
C GLN A 72 10.30 -2.43 35.54
N GLY A 73 10.14 -1.11 35.71
CA GLY A 73 8.83 -0.47 35.87
C GLY A 73 8.13 -0.13 34.56
N ASN A 74 8.84 -0.20 33.43
CA ASN A 74 8.31 0.12 32.12
C ASN A 74 7.58 -1.10 31.51
N THR A 75 6.26 -1.01 31.39
CA THR A 75 5.42 -2.09 30.85
C THR A 75 5.31 -2.08 29.33
N ARG A 76 5.95 -1.13 28.61
CA ARG A 76 5.88 -1.03 27.14
C ARG A 76 6.69 -2.10 26.42
N LEU A 77 7.70 -2.64 27.09
CA LEU A 77 8.60 -3.68 26.61
C LEU A 77 9.27 -4.36 27.80
N ALA A 78 9.39 -5.68 27.77
CA ALA A 78 10.05 -6.43 28.83
C ALA A 78 11.55 -6.07 28.95
N ARG A 79 12.13 -6.30 30.12
CA ARG A 79 13.56 -6.09 30.36
C ARG A 79 14.39 -7.07 29.53
N GLY A 80 15.35 -6.56 28.76
CA GLY A 80 16.18 -7.39 27.88
C GLY A 80 16.94 -6.57 26.84
N CYS A 81 17.76 -7.26 26.05
CA CYS A 81 18.38 -6.73 24.84
C CYS A 81 17.62 -7.26 23.63
N TYR A 82 17.34 -6.36 22.68
CA TYR A 82 16.54 -6.64 21.49
C TYR A 82 17.32 -6.22 20.25
N LEU A 83 17.43 -7.12 19.29
CA LEU A 83 18.14 -6.90 18.03
C LEU A 83 17.21 -7.26 16.87
N THR A 84 17.21 -6.41 15.85
CA THR A 84 16.49 -6.64 14.59
C THR A 84 17.49 -6.56 13.44
N SER A 85 17.45 -7.57 12.57
CA SER A 85 18.16 -7.59 11.29
C SER A 85 17.16 -7.83 10.17
N ILE A 86 17.21 -7.02 9.11
CA ILE A 86 16.30 -7.12 7.96
C ILE A 86 17.13 -7.43 6.72
N THR A 87 16.84 -8.56 6.09
CA THR A 87 17.43 -8.98 4.82
C THR A 87 16.48 -8.61 3.70
N ILE A 88 17.01 -7.93 2.68
CA ILE A 88 16.30 -7.59 1.45
C ILE A 88 17.02 -8.27 0.30
N ARG A 89 16.33 -9.13 -0.44
CA ARG A 89 16.86 -9.81 -1.63
C ARG A 89 16.05 -9.38 -2.85
N ASN A 90 16.75 -9.18 -3.96
CA ASN A 90 16.13 -8.98 -5.26
C ASN A 90 16.00 -10.33 -6.00
N PRO A 91 14.78 -10.91 -6.10
CA PRO A 91 14.57 -12.17 -6.81
C PRO A 91 14.49 -12.00 -8.34
N ASN A 92 14.42 -10.76 -8.85
CA ASN A 92 14.21 -10.46 -10.26
C ASN A 92 15.52 -10.57 -11.07
N ASP A 93 15.39 -10.56 -12.40
CA ASP A 93 16.50 -10.59 -13.37
C ASP A 93 17.03 -9.18 -13.75
N THR A 94 16.39 -8.13 -13.23
CA THR A 94 16.76 -6.72 -13.40
C THR A 94 17.21 -6.09 -12.08
N GLU A 95 17.84 -4.91 -12.16
CA GLU A 95 18.12 -4.12 -10.96
C GLU A 95 16.85 -3.45 -10.43
N VAL A 96 16.69 -3.44 -9.10
CA VAL A 96 15.53 -2.86 -8.44
C VAL A 96 15.96 -1.71 -7.55
N LYS A 97 15.37 -0.54 -7.81
CA LYS A 97 15.50 0.64 -6.95
C LYS A 97 14.49 0.58 -5.80
N TYR A 98 14.96 0.91 -4.61
CA TYR A 98 14.13 0.94 -3.41
C TYR A 98 14.54 2.06 -2.45
N SER A 99 13.61 2.51 -1.63
CA SER A 99 13.81 3.48 -0.56
C SER A 99 13.59 2.86 0.81
N LYS A 100 14.24 3.45 1.81
CA LYS A 100 14.19 3.00 3.21
C LYS A 100 13.79 4.15 4.13
N ASN A 101 12.92 3.85 5.07
CA ASN A 101 12.42 4.82 6.03
C ASN A 101 12.24 4.16 7.40
N LEU A 102 12.73 4.82 8.45
CA LEU A 102 12.46 4.38 9.83
C LEU A 102 11.36 5.25 10.43
N VAL A 103 10.27 4.63 10.87
CA VAL A 103 9.12 5.30 11.49
C VAL A 103 9.08 4.94 12.98
N LEU A 104 9.50 5.88 13.83
CA LEU A 104 9.63 5.63 15.27
C LEU A 104 8.31 5.84 16.02
N THR A 105 7.91 4.84 16.79
CA THR A 105 6.82 4.90 17.78
C THR A 105 7.34 5.09 19.21
N TYR A 106 8.64 4.94 19.44
CA TYR A 106 9.36 5.31 20.66
C TYR A 106 10.81 5.70 20.30
N PRO A 107 11.38 6.78 20.89
CA PRO A 107 10.89 7.59 22.01
C PRO A 107 9.94 8.74 21.64
N SER A 108 9.44 8.82 20.41
CA SER A 108 8.38 9.74 20.00
C SER A 108 7.23 9.71 21.03
N GLY A 109 6.85 10.85 21.60
CA GLY A 109 5.88 10.92 22.71
C GLY A 109 4.52 10.29 22.40
N GLU A 110 3.79 9.92 23.45
CA GLU A 110 2.45 9.33 23.35
C GLU A 110 1.53 10.16 22.44
N GLN A 111 0.96 9.51 21.41
CA GLN A 111 0.03 10.08 20.42
C GLN A 111 0.57 11.20 19.50
N THR A 112 1.89 11.34 19.35
CA THR A 112 2.45 12.15 18.25
C THR A 112 2.70 11.26 17.02
N MET A 113 2.37 11.74 15.81
CA MET A 113 2.72 11.02 14.57
C MET A 113 4.22 10.72 14.58
N GLY A 114 4.58 9.44 14.43
CA GLY A 114 5.98 9.02 14.40
C GLY A 114 6.75 9.78 13.32
N LYS A 115 7.89 10.38 13.68
CA LYS A 115 8.74 11.07 12.69
C LYS A 115 9.35 10.02 11.76
N GLY A 116 9.01 10.08 10.48
CA GLY A 116 9.70 9.31 9.44
C GLY A 116 11.11 9.84 9.26
N MET A 117 12.09 8.95 9.33
CA MET A 117 13.51 9.24 9.15
C MET A 117 13.99 8.57 7.86
N PRO A 118 14.12 9.33 6.75
CA PRO A 118 14.57 8.75 5.49
C PRO A 118 16.02 8.30 5.60
N LEU A 119 16.29 7.07 5.19
CA LEU A 119 17.65 6.50 5.13
C LEU A 119 18.23 6.55 3.71
N GLY A 120 17.48 7.13 2.76
CA GLY A 120 17.88 7.25 1.36
C GLY A 120 17.32 6.14 0.47
N GLU A 121 17.78 6.18 -0.77
CA GLU A 121 17.47 5.23 -1.82
C GLU A 121 18.71 4.39 -2.15
N ASP A 122 18.49 3.13 -2.50
CA ASP A 122 19.53 2.19 -2.91
C ASP A 122 19.05 1.40 -4.15
N VAL A 123 19.98 0.66 -4.74
CA VAL A 123 19.72 -0.24 -5.87
C VAL A 123 20.27 -1.62 -5.51
N LEU A 124 19.47 -2.66 -5.72
CA LEU A 124 19.90 -4.06 -5.67
C LEU A 124 19.97 -4.61 -7.09
N LYS A 125 21.11 -5.19 -7.48
CA LYS A 125 21.21 -5.89 -8.78
C LYS A 125 20.42 -7.20 -8.71
N ALA A 126 20.21 -7.80 -9.88
CA ALA A 126 19.56 -9.11 -10.00
C ALA A 126 20.26 -10.15 -9.11
N GLY A 127 19.49 -10.80 -8.22
CA GLY A 127 19.99 -11.82 -7.30
C GLY A 127 20.76 -11.32 -6.07
N ASP A 128 21.08 -10.02 -5.98
CA ASP A 128 21.78 -9.46 -4.82
C ASP A 128 20.87 -9.44 -3.59
N ALA A 129 21.52 -9.48 -2.41
CA ALA A 129 20.86 -9.29 -1.14
C ALA A 129 21.66 -8.32 -0.26
N ARG A 130 20.95 -7.63 0.64
CA ARG A 130 21.53 -6.72 1.61
C ARG A 130 20.87 -6.88 2.97
N ASP A 131 21.70 -6.94 4.00
CA ASP A 131 21.26 -6.88 5.38
C ASP A 131 21.26 -5.44 5.89
N ILE A 132 20.33 -5.17 6.79
CA ILE A 132 20.20 -3.92 7.53
C ILE A 132 20.10 -4.28 9.00
N THR A 133 21.07 -3.83 9.79
CA THR A 133 21.13 -4.16 11.22
C THR A 133 20.82 -2.94 12.08
N GLY A 134 20.42 -3.19 13.32
CA GLY A 134 20.27 -2.14 14.32
C GLY A 134 21.52 -1.28 14.52
N GLU A 135 22.70 -1.86 14.37
CA GLU A 135 23.98 -1.14 14.46
C GLU A 135 24.15 -0.16 13.29
N GLU A 136 23.86 -0.59 12.05
CA GLU A 136 23.93 0.30 10.89
C GLU A 136 22.95 1.48 11.00
N ILE A 137 21.75 1.23 11.52
CA ILE A 137 20.76 2.27 11.80
C ILE A 137 21.28 3.26 12.85
N GLN A 138 21.91 2.75 13.91
CA GLN A 138 22.54 3.60 14.92
C GLN A 138 23.63 4.46 14.29
N GLN A 139 24.57 3.87 13.57
CA GLN A 139 25.68 4.60 12.95
C GLN A 139 25.19 5.65 11.95
N GLY A 140 24.16 5.33 11.15
CA GLY A 140 23.64 6.22 10.10
C GLY A 140 22.76 7.36 10.61
N LEU A 141 21.86 7.09 11.57
CA LEU A 141 20.87 8.09 12.03
C LEU A 141 21.17 8.67 13.41
N PHE A 142 21.94 7.96 14.23
CA PHE A 142 22.17 8.28 15.63
C PHE A 142 23.66 8.14 15.98
N PRO A 143 24.57 8.90 15.32
CA PRO A 143 26.02 8.73 15.45
C PRO A 143 26.52 8.95 16.89
N ASN A 144 25.75 9.67 17.72
CA ASN A 144 26.04 9.90 19.13
C ASN A 144 25.34 8.90 20.08
N GLY A 145 24.82 7.78 19.54
CA GLY A 145 23.99 6.83 20.26
C GLY A 145 22.50 7.16 20.16
N PHE A 146 21.66 6.15 20.49
CA PHE A 146 20.21 6.30 20.42
C PHE A 146 19.68 7.36 21.39
N PRO A 147 18.57 8.05 21.02
CA PRO A 147 17.91 9.04 21.87
C PRO A 147 17.26 8.45 23.13
N ALA A 148 17.11 7.13 23.19
CA ALA A 148 16.66 6.37 24.34
C ALA A 148 17.43 5.04 24.40
N SER A 149 17.27 4.29 25.49
CA SER A 149 18.00 3.02 25.66
C SER A 149 17.63 1.97 24.60
N TYR A 150 16.47 2.11 23.96
CA TYR A 150 16.05 1.35 22.79
C TYR A 150 15.19 2.20 21.84
N LEU A 151 15.09 1.76 20.60
CA LEU A 151 14.19 2.27 19.58
C LEU A 151 13.10 1.24 19.29
N LYS A 152 11.87 1.71 19.10
CA LYS A 152 10.74 0.89 18.63
C LYS A 152 10.02 1.60 17.51
N GLY A 153 9.65 0.87 16.46
CA GLY A 153 8.98 1.44 15.31
C GLY A 153 8.75 0.44 14.19
N LEU A 154 8.68 0.97 12.97
CA LEU A 154 8.62 0.22 11.72
C LEU A 154 9.78 0.61 10.83
N PHE A 155 10.43 -0.38 10.23
CA PHE A 155 11.32 -0.19 9.09
C PHE A 155 10.51 -0.39 7.81
N VAL A 156 10.32 0.69 7.07
CA VAL A 156 9.51 0.73 5.86
C VAL A 156 10.42 0.72 4.64
N ILE A 157 10.19 -0.24 3.75
CA ILE A 157 10.87 -0.34 2.46
C ILE A 157 9.82 -0.07 1.38
N ARG A 158 10.16 0.74 0.38
CA ARG A 158 9.34 0.89 -0.83
C ARG A 158 10.16 0.59 -2.06
N SER A 159 9.66 -0.22 -2.97
CA SER A 159 10.39 -0.68 -4.16
C SER A 159 9.57 -0.55 -5.43
N MET A 160 10.27 -0.43 -6.56
CA MET A 160 9.64 -0.35 -7.88
C MET A 160 9.13 -1.71 -8.36
N GLU A 161 9.75 -2.79 -7.90
CA GLU A 161 9.39 -4.19 -8.19
C GLU A 161 9.34 -5.01 -6.89
N SER A 162 8.76 -6.21 -6.97
CA SER A 162 8.64 -7.13 -5.83
C SER A 162 10.03 -7.57 -5.35
N LEU A 163 10.22 -7.63 -4.03
CA LEU A 163 11.44 -8.05 -3.35
C LEU A 163 11.11 -9.13 -2.30
N ASP A 164 12.10 -9.99 -2.03
CA ASP A 164 12.04 -10.92 -0.90
C ASP A 164 12.55 -10.19 0.34
N VAL A 165 11.70 -10.01 1.36
CA VAL A 165 12.09 -9.35 2.62
C VAL A 165 11.84 -10.26 3.80
N SER A 166 12.87 -10.43 4.64
CA SER A 166 12.77 -11.18 5.90
C SER A 166 13.39 -10.41 7.05
N ALA A 167 12.81 -10.55 8.23
CA ALA A 167 13.32 -9.97 9.47
C ALA A 167 13.69 -11.08 10.47
N LEU A 168 14.88 -10.99 11.03
CA LEU A 168 15.38 -11.77 12.16
C LEU A 168 15.27 -10.92 13.42
N TYR A 169 14.54 -11.43 14.42
CA TYR A 169 14.38 -10.83 15.74
C TYR A 169 15.08 -11.69 16.77
N GLU A 170 16.00 -11.09 17.50
CA GLU A 170 16.75 -11.75 18.56
C GLU A 170 16.50 -11.03 19.89
N THR A 171 16.35 -11.83 20.95
CA THR A 171 16.19 -11.33 22.31
C THR A 171 17.20 -11.99 23.21
N ALA A 172 17.80 -11.22 24.12
CA ALA A 172 18.76 -11.72 25.08
C ALA A 172 18.48 -11.18 26.49
N THR A 173 18.78 -12.00 27.51
CA THR A 173 18.73 -11.57 28.90
C THR A 173 19.90 -10.65 29.21
N ILE A 174 19.70 -9.78 30.20
CA ILE A 174 20.70 -8.83 30.65
C ILE A 174 20.94 -8.93 32.17
N SER A 175 22.21 -8.83 32.57
CA SER A 175 22.66 -8.83 33.97
C SER A 175 22.15 -7.61 34.73
N ALA A 176 22.30 -7.58 36.05
CA ALA A 176 21.99 -6.39 36.86
C ALA A 176 22.78 -5.14 36.42
N GLU A 177 23.96 -5.32 35.84
CA GLU A 177 24.82 -4.28 35.25
C GLU A 177 24.52 -3.99 33.77
N ASN A 178 23.38 -4.48 33.26
CA ASN A 178 22.92 -4.28 31.87
C ASN A 178 23.84 -4.88 30.80
N LYS A 179 24.57 -5.95 31.13
CA LYS A 179 25.37 -6.71 30.14
C LYS A 179 24.57 -7.86 29.58
N ILE A 180 24.75 -8.16 28.29
CA ILE A 180 24.13 -9.35 27.67
C ILE A 180 24.70 -10.62 28.32
N GLU A 181 23.81 -11.50 28.80
CA GLU A 181 24.20 -12.75 29.48
C GLU A 181 23.94 -13.98 28.62
N ALA A 182 22.74 -14.10 28.05
CA ALA A 182 22.34 -15.26 27.26
C ALA A 182 21.29 -14.88 26.21
N LEU A 183 21.37 -15.52 25.05
CA LEU A 183 20.31 -15.45 24.04
C LEU A 183 19.07 -16.19 24.57
N LEU A 184 17.93 -15.52 24.52
CA LEU A 184 16.65 -16.02 25.03
C LEU A 184 15.75 -16.56 23.92
N GLY A 185 15.76 -15.92 22.75
CA GLY A 185 14.89 -16.30 21.66
C GLY A 185 15.29 -15.72 20.32
N ILE A 186 14.95 -16.45 19.28
CA ILE A 186 15.13 -16.08 17.87
C ILE A 186 13.80 -16.29 17.15
N GLU A 187 13.38 -15.32 16.35
CA GLU A 187 12.23 -15.43 15.47
C GLU A 187 12.57 -14.88 14.08
N VAL A 188 12.22 -15.63 13.03
CA VAL A 188 12.37 -15.19 11.64
C VAL A 188 10.98 -14.98 11.06
N LYS A 189 10.73 -13.82 10.42
CA LYS A 189 9.48 -13.52 9.73
C LYS A 189 9.72 -13.08 8.30
N ALA A 190 8.98 -13.66 7.37
CA ALA A 190 8.79 -13.08 6.06
C ALA A 190 7.93 -11.81 6.17
N ILE A 191 8.41 -10.71 5.61
CA ILE A 191 7.69 -9.45 5.55
C ILE A 191 7.08 -9.36 4.16
N HIS A 192 5.76 -9.43 4.12
CA HIS A 192 5.03 -9.50 2.85
C HIS A 192 4.83 -8.10 2.29
N GLU A 193 4.84 -8.03 0.96
CA GLU A 193 4.60 -6.80 0.24
C GLU A 193 3.14 -6.36 0.31
N ARG A 194 2.94 -5.05 0.29
CA ARG A 194 1.69 -4.39 -0.02
C ARG A 194 1.86 -3.64 -1.33
N LYS A 195 1.01 -3.91 -2.31
CA LYS A 195 0.94 -3.08 -3.53
C LYS A 195 0.45 -1.68 -3.16
N ILE A 196 1.25 -0.66 -3.46
CA ILE A 196 0.95 0.75 -3.13
C ILE A 196 0.78 1.64 -4.36
N ARG A 197 1.21 1.17 -5.55
CA ARG A 197 0.86 1.85 -6.80
C ARG A 197 -0.57 1.48 -7.15
N GLN A 198 -1.49 2.40 -6.84
CA GLN A 198 -2.78 2.42 -7.52
C GLN A 198 -2.49 2.54 -9.02
N GLN A 199 -2.90 1.54 -9.80
CA GLN A 199 -2.83 1.65 -11.23
C GLN A 199 -3.78 2.78 -11.63
N ASN A 200 -3.25 3.80 -12.30
CA ASN A 200 -4.06 4.93 -12.75
C ASN A 200 -4.78 4.53 -14.04
N LEU A 201 -5.76 3.65 -13.91
CA LEU A 201 -6.60 3.15 -14.99
C LEU A 201 -8.07 3.46 -14.67
N PRO A 202 -8.91 3.65 -15.70
CA PRO A 202 -10.36 3.60 -15.54
C PRO A 202 -10.81 2.19 -15.12
N ASP A 203 -12.04 2.07 -14.65
CA ASP A 203 -12.69 0.80 -14.31
C ASP A 203 -14.20 0.96 -14.53
N LEU A 204 -14.69 0.54 -15.70
CA LEU A 204 -16.04 0.77 -16.21
C LEU A 204 -16.94 -0.41 -15.88
N ILE A 205 -17.84 -0.20 -14.92
CA ILE A 205 -18.77 -1.22 -14.47
C ILE A 205 -20.21 -0.89 -14.89
N ILE A 206 -21.05 -1.93 -15.01
CA ILE A 206 -22.50 -1.74 -15.03
C ILE A 206 -23.02 -1.73 -13.59
N ARG A 207 -23.13 -0.53 -13.02
CA ARG A 207 -23.57 -0.31 -11.64
C ARG A 207 -24.99 -0.80 -11.41
N ASP A 208 -25.90 -0.39 -12.27
CA ASP A 208 -27.34 -0.63 -12.08
C ASP A 208 -28.07 -0.90 -13.40
N TYR A 209 -29.14 -1.67 -13.29
CA TYR A 209 -30.11 -1.95 -14.35
C TYR A 209 -31.50 -1.69 -13.84
N ASP A 210 -32.22 -0.81 -14.53
CA ASP A 210 -33.63 -0.62 -14.23
C ASP A 210 -34.47 -1.67 -14.97
N VAL A 211 -34.60 -2.85 -14.37
CA VAL A 211 -35.42 -3.96 -14.89
C VAL A 211 -36.91 -3.57 -14.95
N SER A 212 -37.34 -2.59 -14.15
CA SER A 212 -38.72 -2.07 -14.23
C SER A 212 -38.98 -1.32 -15.53
N GLN A 213 -37.95 -0.70 -16.11
CA GLN A 213 -37.97 -0.02 -17.41
C GLN A 213 -37.76 -0.95 -18.60
N LEU A 214 -37.54 -2.25 -18.38
CA LEU A 214 -37.54 -3.24 -19.46
C LEU A 214 -38.97 -3.47 -19.93
N ASP A 215 -39.35 -2.74 -20.96
CA ASP A 215 -40.70 -2.72 -21.51
C ASP A 215 -40.69 -2.92 -23.03
N VAL A 216 -41.75 -3.57 -23.52
CA VAL A 216 -41.99 -3.79 -24.95
C VAL A 216 -43.22 -2.99 -25.33
N ASN A 217 -43.02 -1.97 -26.16
CA ASN A 217 -44.09 -1.10 -26.63
C ASN A 217 -44.32 -1.29 -28.12
N CYS A 218 -45.57 -1.55 -28.51
CA CYS A 218 -46.00 -1.73 -29.89
C CYS A 218 -47.04 -0.63 -30.20
N TYR A 219 -46.78 0.17 -31.24
CA TYR A 219 -47.68 1.28 -31.60
C TYR A 219 -48.98 0.78 -32.23
N ASP A 220 -48.89 -0.13 -33.20
CA ASP A 220 -50.05 -0.56 -34.01
C ASP A 220 -50.07 -2.08 -34.29
N TRP A 221 -48.90 -2.73 -34.47
CA TRP A 221 -48.78 -4.14 -34.86
C TRP A 221 -47.54 -4.77 -34.21
N SER A 222 -47.46 -6.10 -34.16
CA SER A 222 -46.31 -6.82 -33.57
C SER A 222 -44.97 -6.48 -34.23
N GLU A 223 -44.99 -6.14 -35.53
CA GLU A 223 -43.81 -5.76 -36.31
C GLU A 223 -43.27 -4.36 -35.95
N THR A 224 -44.02 -3.54 -35.20
CA THR A 224 -43.58 -2.21 -34.75
C THR A 224 -43.10 -2.17 -33.31
N CYS A 225 -43.08 -3.32 -32.64
CA CYS A 225 -42.65 -3.41 -31.25
C CYS A 225 -41.18 -3.01 -31.09
N VAL A 226 -40.90 -2.23 -30.05
CA VAL A 226 -39.55 -1.87 -29.61
C VAL A 226 -39.36 -2.27 -28.16
N THR A 227 -38.16 -2.73 -27.81
CA THR A 227 -37.75 -3.02 -26.44
C THR A 227 -36.84 -1.90 -25.96
N LYS A 228 -37.12 -1.35 -24.78
CA LYS A 228 -36.30 -0.32 -24.14
C LYS A 228 -35.62 -0.90 -22.91
N VAL A 229 -34.35 -0.53 -22.68
CA VAL A 229 -33.61 -0.83 -21.45
C VAL A 229 -32.91 0.43 -20.96
N THR A 230 -32.84 0.58 -19.64
CA THR A 230 -32.09 1.64 -18.97
C THR A 230 -31.07 1.02 -18.02
N PHE A 231 -29.82 1.48 -18.09
CA PHE A 231 -28.73 1.02 -17.24
C PHE A 231 -27.78 2.17 -16.90
N THR A 232 -27.01 2.00 -15.84
CA THR A 232 -26.02 2.98 -15.36
C THR A 232 -24.63 2.40 -15.53
N ILE A 233 -23.77 3.13 -16.23
CA ILE A 233 -22.33 2.85 -16.27
C ILE A 233 -21.66 3.75 -15.23
N GLU A 234 -20.70 3.21 -14.49
CA GLU A 234 -19.86 3.96 -13.56
C GLU A 234 -18.38 3.69 -13.85
N ASN A 235 -17.55 4.73 -13.80
CA ASN A 235 -16.11 4.58 -13.78
C ASN A 235 -15.63 4.58 -12.32
N THR A 236 -15.41 3.41 -11.72
CA THR A 236 -14.87 3.24 -10.35
C THR A 236 -13.36 3.43 -10.27
N GLY A 237 -12.70 3.60 -11.42
CA GLY A 237 -11.26 3.81 -11.53
C GLY A 237 -10.83 5.22 -11.14
N THR A 238 -9.52 5.43 -11.08
CA THR A 238 -8.93 6.74 -10.71
C THR A 238 -8.56 7.60 -11.91
N LYS A 239 -8.77 7.09 -13.13
CA LYS A 239 -8.46 7.78 -14.39
C LYS A 239 -9.72 7.90 -15.25
N ASP A 240 -9.83 9.01 -15.96
CA ASP A 240 -10.90 9.22 -16.93
C ASP A 240 -10.82 8.18 -18.05
N ALA A 241 -11.97 7.59 -18.39
CA ALA A 241 -12.10 6.75 -19.57
C ALA A 241 -12.23 7.63 -20.81
N GLY A 242 -11.43 7.35 -21.83
CA GLY A 242 -11.59 7.93 -23.17
C GLY A 242 -12.84 7.39 -23.88
N SER A 243 -12.97 7.62 -25.18
CA SER A 243 -14.14 7.13 -25.91
C SER A 243 -14.16 5.60 -26.01
N PHE A 244 -15.33 5.02 -25.74
CA PHE A 244 -15.56 3.57 -25.79
C PHE A 244 -16.90 3.22 -26.44
N LEU A 245 -17.06 1.96 -26.84
CA LEU A 245 -18.29 1.45 -27.48
C LEU A 245 -19.03 0.50 -26.54
N VAL A 246 -20.27 0.82 -26.24
CA VAL A 246 -21.18 -0.06 -25.49
C VAL A 246 -21.97 -0.90 -26.48
N ARG A 247 -21.93 -2.22 -26.31
CA ARG A 247 -22.72 -3.18 -27.10
C ARG A 247 -23.84 -3.75 -26.24
N VAL A 248 -25.08 -3.55 -26.67
CA VAL A 248 -26.29 -4.09 -26.02
C VAL A 248 -26.88 -5.17 -26.91
N VAL A 249 -27.04 -6.37 -26.37
CA VAL A 249 -27.65 -7.52 -27.07
C VAL A 249 -28.98 -7.81 -26.39
N PHE A 250 -30.07 -7.65 -27.14
CA PHE A 250 -31.41 -8.02 -26.72
C PHE A 250 -31.73 -9.40 -27.27
N ASP A 251 -32.16 -10.28 -26.36
CA ASP A 251 -32.43 -11.68 -26.65
C ASP A 251 -31.27 -12.33 -27.44
N PRO A 252 -30.24 -12.87 -26.76
CA PRO A 252 -29.06 -13.40 -27.40
C PRO A 252 -29.33 -14.42 -28.52
N ILE A 253 -30.49 -15.10 -28.50
CA ILE A 253 -30.89 -16.06 -29.51
C ILE A 253 -31.45 -15.35 -30.76
N GLN A 254 -32.21 -14.27 -30.57
CA GLN A 254 -32.69 -13.41 -31.67
C GLN A 254 -31.64 -12.39 -32.16
N SER A 255 -30.56 -12.20 -31.40
CA SER A 255 -29.36 -11.44 -31.79
C SER A 255 -29.62 -9.98 -32.21
N VAL A 256 -30.56 -9.29 -31.56
CA VAL A 256 -30.76 -7.86 -31.81
C VAL A 256 -29.66 -7.08 -31.09
N VAL A 257 -28.75 -6.48 -31.87
CA VAL A 257 -27.59 -5.75 -31.35
C VAL A 257 -27.77 -4.25 -31.57
N VAL A 258 -27.56 -3.48 -30.50
CA VAL A 258 -27.48 -2.02 -30.57
C VAL A 258 -26.14 -1.56 -30.00
N ASN A 259 -25.42 -0.75 -30.76
CA ASN A 259 -24.14 -0.18 -30.34
C ASN A 259 -24.31 1.31 -30.02
N LEU A 260 -23.68 1.75 -28.93
CA LEU A 260 -23.68 3.13 -28.47
C LEU A 260 -22.24 3.61 -28.28
N GLY A 261 -21.86 4.68 -28.95
CA GLY A 261 -20.58 5.36 -28.69
C GLY A 261 -20.70 6.29 -27.49
N VAL A 262 -19.75 6.19 -26.57
CA VAL A 262 -19.60 7.10 -25.42
C VAL A 262 -18.31 7.90 -25.62
N VAL A 263 -18.37 9.23 -25.47
CA VAL A 263 -17.20 10.11 -25.72
C VAL A 263 -16.13 9.94 -24.64
N GLY A 264 -16.55 9.58 -23.43
CA GLY A 264 -15.71 9.30 -22.28
C GLY A 264 -16.54 9.28 -21.00
N LEU A 265 -15.92 8.84 -19.91
CA LEU A 265 -16.53 8.88 -18.57
C LEU A 265 -15.44 9.19 -17.54
N ASP A 266 -15.55 10.35 -16.91
CA ASP A 266 -14.56 10.83 -15.94
C ASP A 266 -14.45 9.89 -14.73
N ALA A 267 -13.28 9.88 -14.07
CA ALA A 267 -13.04 9.07 -12.88
C ALA A 267 -14.08 9.33 -11.77
N GLY A 268 -14.63 8.27 -11.19
CA GLY A 268 -15.64 8.32 -10.13
C GLY A 268 -17.03 8.77 -10.58
N MET A 269 -17.24 9.03 -11.87
CA MET A 269 -18.53 9.48 -12.39
C MET A 269 -19.39 8.32 -12.88
N SER A 270 -20.71 8.51 -12.80
CA SER A 270 -21.68 7.58 -13.38
C SER A 270 -22.58 8.30 -14.37
N GLN A 271 -23.04 7.57 -15.39
CA GLN A 271 -23.96 8.07 -16.40
C GLN A 271 -25.05 7.03 -16.70
N VAL A 272 -26.29 7.51 -16.82
CA VAL A 272 -27.45 6.70 -17.17
C VAL A 272 -27.61 6.68 -18.68
N PHE A 273 -27.83 5.49 -19.24
CA PHE A 273 -28.06 5.25 -20.64
C PHE A 273 -29.41 4.58 -20.86
N THR A 274 -30.13 5.04 -21.88
CA THR A 274 -31.37 4.42 -22.35
C THR A 274 -31.18 4.00 -23.79
N VAL A 275 -31.34 2.70 -24.04
CA VAL A 275 -31.20 2.09 -25.38
C VAL A 275 -32.52 1.46 -25.77
N LYS A 276 -32.87 1.57 -27.06
CA LYS A 276 -34.05 0.92 -27.64
C LYS A 276 -33.67 0.11 -28.88
N THR A 277 -34.35 -1.00 -29.09
CA THR A 277 -34.22 -1.78 -30.33
C THR A 277 -34.86 -1.07 -31.52
N PRO A 278 -34.46 -1.40 -32.76
CA PRO A 278 -35.23 -1.06 -33.95
C PRO A 278 -36.64 -1.68 -33.93
N PRO A 279 -37.63 -1.09 -34.63
CA PRO A 279 -38.95 -1.69 -34.79
C PRO A 279 -38.86 -3.13 -35.30
N GLY A 280 -39.61 -4.04 -34.67
CA GLY A 280 -39.64 -5.46 -35.03
C GLY A 280 -38.51 -6.29 -34.40
N GLY A 281 -37.56 -5.66 -33.71
CA GLY A 281 -36.61 -6.34 -32.82
C GLY A 281 -37.15 -6.34 -31.40
N ASN A 282 -38.04 -7.26 -31.05
CA ASN A 282 -38.68 -7.28 -29.75
C ASN A 282 -38.20 -8.43 -28.87
N CYS A 283 -38.19 -8.19 -27.56
CA CYS A 283 -37.89 -9.17 -26.54
C CYS A 283 -39.22 -9.65 -25.95
N PHE A 284 -40.05 -10.27 -26.81
CA PHE A 284 -41.43 -10.65 -26.49
C PHE A 284 -41.50 -11.88 -25.59
N ASP A 285 -40.44 -12.67 -25.59
CA ASP A 285 -40.33 -13.96 -24.93
C ASP A 285 -40.24 -13.77 -23.41
N PRO A 286 -40.84 -14.65 -22.60
CA PRO A 286 -40.84 -14.53 -21.14
C PRO A 286 -39.43 -14.57 -20.54
N ASP A 287 -38.46 -15.21 -21.20
CA ASP A 287 -37.06 -15.36 -20.83
C ASP A 287 -36.12 -14.33 -21.48
N CYS A 288 -36.69 -13.24 -22.02
CA CYS A 288 -35.98 -12.10 -22.55
C CYS A 288 -34.77 -11.73 -21.69
N THR A 289 -33.58 -11.93 -22.26
CA THR A 289 -32.30 -11.59 -21.64
C THR A 289 -31.69 -10.40 -22.37
N VAL A 290 -31.22 -9.40 -21.62
CA VAL A 290 -30.50 -8.26 -22.19
C VAL A 290 -29.10 -8.23 -21.61
N CYS A 291 -28.09 -8.29 -22.47
CA CYS A 291 -26.69 -8.23 -22.08
C CYS A 291 -26.06 -6.92 -22.54
N VAL A 292 -25.33 -6.24 -21.65
CA VAL A 292 -24.53 -5.06 -21.97
C VAL A 292 -23.06 -5.42 -21.77
N LEU A 293 -22.26 -5.07 -22.77
CA LEU A 293 -20.81 -5.09 -22.73
C LEU A 293 -20.32 -3.65 -22.91
N ILE A 294 -19.69 -3.10 -21.89
CA ILE A 294 -18.96 -1.83 -21.98
C ILE A 294 -17.61 -2.10 -22.64
N ASP A 295 -17.08 -1.10 -23.34
CA ASP A 295 -15.85 -1.20 -24.14
C ASP A 295 -15.74 -2.49 -24.97
N SER A 296 -16.79 -2.78 -25.73
CA SER A 296 -16.92 -4.02 -26.52
C SER A 296 -15.84 -4.25 -27.58
N GLU A 297 -14.99 -3.26 -27.84
CA GLU A 297 -13.83 -3.35 -28.74
C GLU A 297 -12.50 -3.50 -27.99
N ASN A 298 -12.54 -3.55 -26.65
CA ASN A 298 -11.40 -3.68 -25.75
C ASN A 298 -10.29 -2.65 -26.03
N ARG A 299 -10.68 -1.37 -26.12
CA ARG A 299 -9.78 -0.25 -26.47
C ARG A 299 -9.29 0.51 -25.24
N ILE A 300 -10.01 0.45 -24.14
CA ILE A 300 -9.68 1.10 -22.87
C ILE A 300 -9.12 0.02 -21.96
N ALA A 301 -7.84 0.12 -21.59
CA ALA A 301 -7.28 -0.75 -20.57
C ALA A 301 -7.85 -0.37 -19.19
N GLU A 302 -8.46 -1.33 -18.52
CA GLU A 302 -9.20 -1.16 -17.27
C GLU A 302 -8.46 -1.77 -16.07
N LEU A 303 -8.91 -1.48 -14.84
CA LEU A 303 -8.40 -2.16 -13.64
C LEU A 303 -8.81 -3.63 -13.59
N ASP A 304 -10.00 -3.94 -14.08
CA ASP A 304 -10.59 -5.27 -14.14
C ASP A 304 -11.38 -5.41 -15.45
N GLU A 305 -10.79 -6.13 -16.41
CA GLU A 305 -11.37 -6.34 -17.75
C GLU A 305 -12.59 -7.28 -17.75
N ASP A 306 -12.91 -7.91 -16.61
CA ASP A 306 -13.96 -8.93 -16.51
C ASP A 306 -15.27 -8.38 -15.89
N ASN A 307 -15.28 -7.12 -15.42
CA ASN A 307 -16.42 -6.52 -14.72
C ASN A 307 -17.29 -5.57 -15.58
N ASN A 308 -16.93 -5.43 -16.86
CA ASN A 308 -17.57 -4.56 -17.84
C ASN A 308 -18.69 -5.26 -18.65
N TYR A 309 -19.08 -6.48 -18.25
CA TYR A 309 -20.14 -7.29 -18.86
C TYR A 309 -21.22 -7.70 -17.86
N ARG A 310 -22.49 -7.53 -18.24
CA ARG A 310 -23.61 -8.01 -17.42
C ARG A 310 -24.84 -8.35 -18.26
N CYS A 311 -25.55 -9.41 -17.87
CA CYS A 311 -26.85 -9.76 -18.42
C CYS A 311 -27.92 -9.65 -17.35
N ILE A 312 -29.13 -9.29 -17.77
CA ILE A 312 -30.33 -9.29 -16.95
C ILE A 312 -31.43 -10.08 -17.64
N ASN A 313 -32.21 -10.84 -16.88
CA ASN A 313 -33.39 -11.54 -17.39
C ASN A 313 -34.68 -10.85 -16.92
N LYS A 314 -35.68 -10.78 -17.80
CA LYS A 314 -37.01 -10.24 -17.48
C LYS A 314 -37.72 -10.99 -16.33
N LEU A 315 -37.38 -12.26 -16.09
CA LEU A 315 -37.93 -13.09 -15.01
C LEU A 315 -37.35 -12.78 -13.62
N GLU A 316 -36.28 -11.99 -13.53
CA GLU A 316 -35.66 -11.58 -12.26
C GLU A 316 -36.33 -10.34 -11.63
N LYS A 317 -37.57 -10.02 -12.04
CA LYS A 317 -38.42 -9.00 -11.39
C LYS A 317 -38.88 -9.39 -9.99
#